data_AF-A0A3P6FLD8-F1
#
_entry.id   AF-A0A3P6FLD8-F1
#
_cell.length_a   1.000
_cell.length_b   1.000
_cell.length_c   1.000
_cell.angle_alpha   90.00
_cell.angle_beta   90.00
_cell.angle_gamma   90.00
#
_symmetry.space_group_name_H-M   'P 1'
#
loop_
_entity.id
_entity.type
_entity.pdbx_description
1 polymer ?
#
loop_
_entity_poly.entity_id
_entity_poly.type
_entity_poly.pdbx_seq_one_letter_code
_entity_poly.pdbx_strand_id
1 'polypeptide(L)'
;MAAARLVFSLSLPSSTHGINRKFQPFLLTQTVAPSRVRALRCQATPESSEPQEKLVVDNGSTSETSPATKEASSGFPESPNRDVNRRVAVASVVAALALFLSTRLDFGISLKDLTASALPYEEALSNGKPTVVEFYADWCEVCRELAPDVYKIEQQYKDKVNFVMLNVDNTKWEQELDEFGVEGIPHFAFLDRQGNEEGNVVGRLPRQYLVENVNALAAGKQSIPHARAVGQYSSAEARKVHQVTDPLSHG
;
A
#
# COMPACT_ATOMS: atom_id res chain seq x y z
N MET A 1 63.11 36.81 -1.24
CA MET A 1 62.48 38.06 -0.74
C MET A 1 61.13 37.69 -0.16
N ALA A 2 60.97 37.91 1.14
CA ALA A 2 59.79 37.61 1.94
C ALA A 2 58.81 38.78 1.90
N ALA A 3 57.50 38.52 1.86
CA ALA A 3 56.42 39.37 2.37
C ALA A 3 55.09 38.65 2.11
N ALA A 4 54.05 38.70 2.92
CA ALA A 4 53.86 38.94 4.35
C ALA A 4 52.40 38.53 4.58
N ARG A 5 52.12 37.81 5.67
CA ARG A 5 50.78 37.44 6.11
C ARG A 5 49.97 38.70 6.41
N LEU A 6 48.72 38.77 5.94
CA LEU A 6 47.72 39.68 6.48
C LEU A 6 46.57 38.85 7.06
N VAL A 7 46.60 38.75 8.39
CA VAL A 7 45.53 38.25 9.24
C VAL A 7 44.63 39.45 9.51
N PHE A 8 43.37 39.40 9.06
CA PHE A 8 42.36 40.36 9.50
C PHE A 8 41.51 39.71 10.60
N SER A 9 41.87 40.02 11.85
CA SER A 9 40.98 39.93 13.01
C SER A 9 39.95 41.06 12.90
N LEU A 10 38.67 40.72 12.80
CA LEU A 10 37.58 41.66 13.08
C LEU A 10 36.82 41.19 14.31
N SER A 11 37.03 41.96 15.37
CA SER A 11 36.35 41.86 16.66
C SER A 11 34.92 42.42 16.54
N LEU A 12 34.02 41.78 17.28
CA LEU A 12 32.59 42.13 17.42
C LEU A 12 32.36 43.55 17.96
N PRO A 13 31.13 44.06 17.81
CA PRO A 13 30.48 44.75 18.90
C PRO A 13 29.27 43.95 19.42
N SER A 14 29.26 43.76 20.75
CA SER A 14 28.09 43.43 21.56
C SER A 14 26.98 44.46 21.35
N SER A 15 25.74 43.99 21.16
CA SER A 15 24.56 44.76 21.55
C SER A 15 23.57 43.86 22.26
N THR A 16 23.40 44.20 23.53
CA THR A 16 22.48 43.63 24.50
C THR A 16 21.09 44.25 24.28
N HIS A 17 20.07 43.42 24.09
CA HIS A 17 18.70 43.77 24.48
C HIS A 17 18.04 42.52 25.05
N GLY A 18 17.92 42.50 26.37
CA GLY A 18 17.19 41.49 27.11
C GLY A 18 15.69 41.78 27.05
N ILE A 19 14.91 40.76 26.69
CA ILE A 19 13.50 40.69 27.07
C ILE A 19 13.32 39.40 27.86
N ASN A 20 13.23 39.62 29.17
CA ASN A 20 12.94 38.66 30.20
C ASN A 20 11.43 38.36 30.16
N ARG A 21 11.02 37.17 29.73
CA ARG A 21 9.68 36.66 30.04
C ARG A 21 9.77 35.27 30.64
N LYS A 22 9.68 35.30 31.97
CA LYS A 22 9.45 34.20 32.90
C LYS A 22 8.40 33.21 32.38
N PHE A 23 8.82 31.95 32.47
CA PHE A 23 8.04 30.78 32.84
C PHE A 23 6.78 31.08 33.66
N GLN A 24 5.64 30.55 33.20
CA GLN A 24 4.65 29.89 34.08
C GLN A 24 4.09 28.65 33.37
N PRO A 25 3.98 27.50 34.05
CA PRO A 25 3.30 26.32 33.52
C PRO A 25 1.79 26.45 33.78
N PHE A 26 0.99 26.47 32.73
CA PHE A 26 -0.46 26.31 32.86
C PHE A 26 -0.76 24.82 33.06
N LEU A 27 -0.94 24.42 34.32
CA LEU A 27 -1.64 23.21 34.70
C LEU A 27 -3.10 23.34 34.27
N LEU A 28 -3.49 22.66 33.19
CA LEU A 28 -4.88 22.35 32.89
C LEU A 28 -5.16 20.92 33.37
N THR A 29 -5.54 20.82 34.64
CA THR A 29 -6.28 19.68 35.17
C THR A 29 -7.64 19.62 34.48
N GLN A 30 -7.81 18.75 33.49
CA GLN A 30 -9.14 18.34 33.05
C GLN A 30 -9.63 17.23 33.98
N THR A 31 -10.50 17.61 34.91
CA THR A 31 -11.32 16.69 35.70
C THR A 31 -12.31 15.98 34.79
N VAL A 32 -12.16 14.66 34.67
CA VAL A 32 -13.14 13.76 34.05
C VAL A 32 -14.39 13.72 34.94
N ALA A 33 -15.49 14.32 34.46
CA ALA A 33 -16.80 14.18 35.09
C ALA A 33 -17.42 12.80 34.71
N PRO A 34 -18.06 12.09 35.65
CA PRO A 34 -18.68 10.80 35.35
C PRO A 34 -19.99 10.99 34.58
N SER A 35 -20.04 10.45 33.36
CA SER A 35 -21.25 10.36 32.54
C SER A 35 -22.31 9.49 33.23
N ARG A 36 -23.43 10.11 33.63
CA ARG A 36 -24.62 9.40 34.10
C ARG A 36 -25.22 8.57 32.95
N VAL A 37 -25.05 7.25 33.03
CA VAL A 37 -25.76 6.30 32.19
C VAL A 37 -27.24 6.31 32.60
N ARG A 38 -28.10 6.90 31.77
CA ARG A 38 -29.55 6.83 31.95
C ARG A 38 -30.03 5.49 31.38
N ALA A 39 -30.32 4.54 32.27
CA ALA A 39 -30.94 3.28 31.92
C ALA A 39 -32.34 3.54 31.32
N LEU A 40 -32.49 3.33 30.01
CA LEU A 40 -33.79 3.23 29.35
C LEU A 40 -34.28 1.78 29.51
N ARG A 41 -35.25 1.61 30.42
CA ARG A 41 -36.04 0.38 30.57
C ARG A 41 -36.91 0.21 29.32
N CYS A 42 -36.71 -0.89 28.59
CA CYS A 42 -37.70 -1.40 27.66
C CYS A 42 -38.85 -2.02 28.49
N GLN A 43 -40.05 -1.46 28.38
CA GLN A 43 -41.28 -2.12 28.77
C GLN A 43 -41.95 -2.64 27.51
N ALA A 44 -42.09 -3.96 27.42
CA ALA A 44 -42.98 -4.64 26.50
C ALA A 44 -44.38 -4.67 27.13
N THR A 45 -45.40 -4.35 26.34
CA THR A 45 -46.80 -4.66 26.66
C THR A 45 -47.39 -5.51 25.53
N PRO A 46 -48.14 -6.57 25.86
CA PRO A 46 -48.80 -7.45 24.89
C PRO A 46 -50.21 -6.92 24.55
N GLU A 47 -50.94 -7.71 23.75
CA GLU A 47 -52.41 -7.70 23.56
C GLU A 47 -52.89 -6.95 22.30
N SER A 48 -53.16 -7.63 21.18
CA SER A 48 -54.30 -8.49 20.79
C SER A 48 -55.48 -7.72 20.18
N SER A 49 -56.18 -8.41 19.26
CA SER A 49 -57.48 -8.14 18.64
C SER A 49 -57.53 -7.36 17.31
N GLU A 50 -57.65 -8.13 16.22
CA GLU A 50 -58.57 -7.82 15.11
C GLU A 50 -60.01 -7.68 15.66
N PRO A 51 -60.88 -6.97 14.94
CA PRO A 51 -61.95 -7.72 14.26
C PRO A 51 -62.33 -7.20 12.87
N GLN A 52 -62.60 -8.16 11.98
CA GLN A 52 -63.50 -8.02 10.84
C GLN A 52 -64.96 -7.85 11.31
N GLU A 53 -65.77 -7.07 10.58
CA GLU A 53 -67.01 -7.54 9.95
C GLU A 53 -67.74 -6.41 9.21
N LYS A 54 -68.26 -6.72 8.02
CA LYS A 54 -69.70 -6.68 7.66
C LYS A 54 -69.89 -6.26 6.19
N LEU A 55 -70.07 -7.20 5.27
CA LEU A 55 -71.36 -7.80 4.84
C LEU A 55 -72.27 -6.82 4.08
N VAL A 56 -72.28 -6.94 2.75
CA VAL A 56 -73.48 -6.70 1.94
C VAL A 56 -73.59 -7.84 0.92
N VAL A 57 -74.68 -8.58 1.06
CA VAL A 57 -75.22 -9.60 0.16
C VAL A 57 -76.11 -8.89 -0.85
N ASP A 58 -76.01 -9.20 -2.14
CA ASP A 58 -77.17 -9.69 -2.90
C ASP A 58 -76.75 -10.39 -4.19
N ASN A 59 -77.58 -11.35 -4.58
CA ASN A 59 -77.35 -12.45 -5.50
C ASN A 59 -78.14 -12.15 -6.79
N GLY A 60 -77.58 -12.38 -7.98
CA GLY A 60 -78.31 -12.11 -9.22
C GLY A 60 -77.67 -12.72 -10.46
N SER A 61 -78.05 -13.96 -10.75
CA SER A 61 -77.84 -14.66 -12.02
C SER A 61 -78.64 -13.99 -13.14
N THR A 62 -78.03 -13.70 -14.30
CA THR A 62 -78.40 -14.26 -15.62
C THR A 62 -77.70 -13.57 -16.81
N SER A 63 -77.37 -14.43 -17.76
CA SER A 63 -77.08 -14.32 -19.19
C SER A 63 -77.07 -12.98 -19.95
N GLU A 64 -76.00 -12.90 -20.74
CA GLU A 64 -75.94 -12.58 -22.17
C GLU A 64 -76.09 -11.14 -22.71
N THR A 65 -75.24 -10.94 -23.73
CA THR A 65 -75.36 -10.01 -24.86
C THR A 65 -74.66 -8.65 -24.70
N SER A 66 -73.49 -8.56 -25.35
CA SER A 66 -72.79 -7.34 -25.75
C SER A 66 -73.70 -6.34 -26.48
N PRO A 67 -73.36 -5.04 -26.46
CA PRO A 67 -72.71 -4.53 -27.67
C PRO A 67 -71.59 -3.51 -27.42
N ALA A 68 -70.52 -3.69 -28.19
CA ALA A 68 -69.83 -2.67 -28.98
C ALA A 68 -69.50 -1.29 -28.35
N THR A 69 -68.18 -1.12 -28.17
CA THR A 69 -67.39 0.05 -28.61
C THR A 69 -67.51 1.35 -27.79
N LYS A 70 -66.39 1.71 -27.12
CA LYS A 70 -65.63 2.95 -27.37
C LYS A 70 -64.39 3.01 -26.46
N GLU A 71 -63.23 3.18 -27.10
CA GLU A 71 -61.96 3.56 -26.46
C GLU A 71 -62.11 4.91 -25.74
N ALA A 72 -61.56 5.02 -24.52
CA ALA A 72 -60.74 6.16 -24.08
C ALA A 72 -60.16 5.92 -22.67
N SER A 73 -58.83 5.78 -22.64
CA SER A 73 -57.89 6.14 -21.57
C SER A 73 -58.24 5.85 -20.10
N SER A 74 -57.57 4.85 -19.54
CA SER A 74 -56.98 4.97 -18.21
C SER A 74 -55.66 4.20 -18.21
N GLY A 75 -54.56 4.93 -18.00
CA GLY A 75 -53.21 4.38 -18.01
C GLY A 75 -53.07 3.21 -17.03
N PHE A 76 -52.78 2.04 -17.58
CA PHE A 76 -52.22 0.93 -16.83
C PHE A 76 -50.69 1.09 -16.88
N PRO A 77 -49.95 0.83 -15.79
CA PRO A 77 -48.50 0.71 -15.90
C PRO A 77 -48.21 -0.39 -16.90
N GLU A 78 -47.48 -0.03 -17.97
CA GLU A 78 -46.97 -0.93 -19.00
C GLU A 78 -46.44 -2.20 -18.32
N SER A 79 -47.08 -3.33 -18.60
CA SER A 79 -46.69 -4.59 -17.97
C SER A 79 -45.24 -4.90 -18.37
N PRO A 80 -44.39 -5.33 -17.43
CA PRO A 80 -42.96 -5.44 -17.69
C PRO A 80 -42.68 -6.40 -18.86
N ASN A 81 -42.05 -5.87 -19.91
CA ASN A 81 -41.67 -6.65 -21.08
C ASN A 81 -40.68 -7.75 -20.64
N ARG A 82 -41.08 -9.03 -20.81
CA ARG A 82 -40.30 -10.19 -20.35
C ARG A 82 -38.89 -10.22 -20.95
N ASP A 83 -38.71 -9.70 -22.16
CA ASP A 83 -37.41 -9.60 -22.81
C ASP A 83 -36.52 -8.55 -22.16
N VAL A 84 -37.09 -7.41 -21.75
CA VAL A 84 -36.35 -6.36 -21.03
C VAL A 84 -35.95 -6.86 -19.64
N ASN A 85 -36.86 -7.49 -18.90
CA ASN A 85 -36.55 -8.07 -17.58
C ASN A 85 -35.49 -9.17 -17.67
N ARG A 86 -35.56 -10.01 -18.71
CA ARG A 86 -34.55 -11.05 -18.95
C ARG A 86 -33.19 -10.45 -19.26
N ARG A 87 -33.12 -9.38 -20.06
CA ARG A 87 -31.86 -8.66 -20.35
C ARG A 87 -31.27 -8.03 -19.09
N VAL A 88 -32.09 -7.38 -18.27
CA VAL A 88 -31.66 -6.78 -17.01
C VAL A 88 -31.14 -7.86 -16.05
N ALA A 89 -31.86 -8.99 -15.92
CA ALA A 89 -31.42 -10.11 -15.10
C ALA A 89 -30.07 -10.66 -15.56
N VAL A 90 -29.90 -10.93 -16.86
CA VAL A 90 -28.62 -11.42 -17.41
C VAL A 90 -27.50 -10.40 -17.21
N ALA A 91 -27.74 -9.13 -17.49
CA ALA A 91 -26.76 -8.08 -17.30
C ALA A 91 -26.33 -7.97 -15.82
N SER A 92 -27.26 -8.09 -14.88
CA SER A 92 -26.95 -8.05 -13.45
C SER A 92 -26.11 -9.24 -12.98
N VAL A 93 -26.40 -10.45 -13.48
CA VAL A 93 -25.62 -11.66 -13.16
C VAL A 93 -24.23 -11.57 -13.75
N VAL A 94 -24.09 -11.14 -15.01
CA VAL A 94 -22.80 -10.95 -15.66
C VAL A 94 -21.97 -9.89 -14.94
N ALA A 95 -22.57 -8.75 -14.58
CA ALA A 95 -21.89 -7.70 -13.82
C ALA A 95 -21.46 -8.18 -12.42
N ALA A 96 -22.31 -8.93 -11.72
CA ALA A 96 -21.98 -9.50 -10.42
C ALA A 96 -20.84 -10.52 -10.50
N LEU A 97 -20.88 -11.41 -11.51
CA LEU A 97 -19.79 -12.35 -11.77
C LEU A 97 -18.50 -11.62 -12.14
N ALA A 98 -18.56 -10.62 -13.00
CA ALA A 98 -17.40 -9.82 -13.39
C ALA A 98 -16.78 -9.13 -12.17
N LEU A 99 -17.56 -8.46 -11.31
CA LEU A 99 -17.06 -7.83 -10.09
C LEU A 99 -16.51 -8.86 -9.09
N PHE A 100 -17.17 -10.01 -8.95
CA PHE A 100 -16.69 -11.09 -8.08
C PHE A 100 -15.38 -11.69 -8.59
N LEU A 101 -15.25 -11.92 -9.90
CA LEU A 101 -14.01 -12.37 -10.53
C LEU A 101 -12.92 -11.31 -10.40
N SER A 102 -13.23 -10.03 -10.62
CA SER A 102 -12.27 -8.92 -10.45
C SER A 102 -11.70 -8.84 -9.04
N THR A 103 -12.50 -9.09 -8.00
CA THR A 103 -12.00 -9.13 -6.60
C THR A 103 -11.24 -10.42 -6.26
N ARG A 104 -11.34 -11.45 -7.10
CA ARG A 104 -10.66 -12.74 -6.92
C ARG A 104 -9.38 -12.86 -7.75
N LEU A 105 -9.22 -12.06 -8.81
CA LEU A 105 -8.03 -12.07 -9.66
C LEU A 105 -6.75 -11.54 -8.97
N ASP A 106 -6.85 -11.05 -7.73
CA ASP A 106 -5.72 -10.84 -6.82
C ASP A 106 -5.05 -12.17 -6.36
N PHE A 107 -5.12 -13.26 -7.15
CA PHE A 107 -4.34 -14.45 -6.90
C PHE A 107 -2.86 -14.07 -7.01
N GLY A 108 -2.20 -14.02 -5.86
CA GLY A 108 -0.85 -13.50 -5.69
C GLY A 108 0.14 -14.15 -6.64
N ILE A 109 1.07 -13.33 -7.14
CA ILE A 109 2.21 -13.80 -7.91
C ILE A 109 3.04 -14.77 -7.05
N SER A 110 3.59 -15.83 -7.66
CA SER A 110 4.50 -16.71 -6.95
C SER A 110 5.89 -16.06 -6.83
N LEU A 111 6.66 -16.48 -5.83
CA LEU A 111 8.06 -16.05 -5.69
C LEU A 111 8.85 -16.29 -6.99
N LYS A 112 8.61 -17.41 -7.68
CA LYS A 112 9.29 -17.74 -8.94
C LYS A 112 8.93 -16.81 -10.09
N ASP A 113 7.68 -16.37 -10.15
CA ASP A 113 7.24 -15.45 -11.20
C ASP A 113 7.79 -14.05 -10.93
N LEU A 114 7.85 -13.63 -9.66
CA LEU A 114 8.44 -12.37 -9.24
C LEU A 114 9.94 -12.31 -9.56
N THR A 115 10.68 -13.39 -9.26
CA THR A 115 12.11 -13.45 -9.56
C THR A 115 12.38 -13.49 -11.06
N ALA A 116 11.50 -14.11 -11.84
CA ALA A 116 11.60 -14.11 -13.30
C ALA A 116 11.34 -12.72 -13.93
N SER A 117 10.57 -11.85 -13.27
CA SER A 117 10.33 -10.47 -13.72
C SER A 117 11.33 -9.45 -13.17
N ALA A 118 12.13 -9.81 -12.16
CA ALA A 118 13.09 -8.91 -11.52
C ALA A 118 14.17 -8.43 -12.50
N LEU A 119 14.63 -7.19 -12.31
CA LEU A 119 15.67 -6.61 -13.15
C LEU A 119 17.03 -7.28 -12.84
N PRO A 120 17.88 -7.56 -13.84
CA PRO A 120 19.25 -7.99 -13.60
C PRO A 120 20.02 -6.96 -12.76
N TYR A 121 20.83 -7.43 -11.82
CA TYR A 121 21.54 -6.57 -10.87
C TYR A 121 22.46 -5.56 -11.55
N GLU A 122 23.22 -6.01 -12.54
CA GLU A 122 24.18 -5.19 -13.29
C GLU A 122 23.50 -4.09 -14.09
N GLU A 123 22.30 -4.36 -14.61
CA GLU A 123 21.47 -3.37 -15.29
C GLU A 123 20.90 -2.34 -14.31
N ALA A 124 20.49 -2.79 -13.12
CA ALA A 124 19.98 -1.91 -12.07
C ALA A 124 21.02 -0.88 -11.60
N LEU A 125 22.28 -1.29 -11.48
CA LEU A 125 23.37 -0.41 -11.04
C LEU A 125 23.85 0.58 -12.11
N SER A 126 23.60 0.29 -13.40
CA SER A 126 24.08 1.11 -14.52
C SER A 126 23.03 2.08 -15.06
N ASN A 127 21.73 1.86 -14.79
CA ASN A 127 20.65 2.68 -15.33
C ASN A 127 20.35 3.98 -14.56
N GLY A 128 21.04 4.23 -13.43
CA GLY A 128 20.96 5.47 -12.66
C GLY A 128 19.65 5.68 -11.87
N LYS A 129 18.81 4.65 -11.75
CA LYS A 129 17.66 4.64 -10.83
C LYS A 129 18.10 4.09 -9.46
N PRO A 130 17.51 4.56 -8.36
CA PRO A 130 17.70 3.90 -7.08
C PRO A 130 17.14 2.47 -7.14
N THR A 131 17.69 1.58 -6.33
CA THR A 131 17.46 0.14 -6.43
C THR A 131 17.10 -0.46 -5.07
N VAL A 132 16.07 -1.30 -5.04
CA VAL A 132 15.80 -2.21 -3.93
C VAL A 132 16.35 -3.58 -4.31
N VAL A 133 17.26 -4.11 -3.49
CA VAL A 133 17.79 -5.46 -3.65
C VAL A 133 17.18 -6.35 -2.57
N GLU A 134 16.47 -7.41 -2.97
CA GLU A 134 15.96 -8.44 -2.07
C GLU A 134 16.84 -9.70 -2.17
N PHE A 135 17.52 -10.04 -1.09
CA PHE A 135 18.17 -11.34 -0.95
C PHE A 135 17.17 -12.36 -0.43
N TYR A 136 17.02 -13.46 -1.16
CA TYR A 136 15.99 -14.47 -0.93
C TYR A 136 16.53 -15.88 -1.16
N ALA A 137 15.70 -16.89 -0.89
CA ALA A 137 15.94 -18.26 -1.32
C ALA A 137 14.63 -18.96 -1.70
N ASP A 138 14.69 -20.00 -2.53
CA ASP A 138 13.49 -20.76 -2.94
C ASP A 138 12.83 -21.50 -1.77
N TRP A 139 13.62 -21.87 -0.76
CA TRP A 139 13.16 -22.53 0.47
C TRP A 139 12.63 -21.54 1.52
N CYS A 140 12.76 -20.23 1.29
CA CYS A 140 12.32 -19.18 2.21
C CYS A 140 10.81 -19.00 2.19
N GLU A 141 10.11 -19.44 3.24
CA GLU A 141 8.67 -19.27 3.36
C GLU A 141 8.25 -17.80 3.48
N VAL A 142 8.97 -17.02 4.29
CA VAL A 142 8.66 -15.60 4.50
C VAL A 142 8.81 -14.80 3.20
N CYS A 143 9.79 -15.12 2.36
CA CYS A 143 10.00 -14.50 1.06
C CYS A 143 8.81 -14.79 0.13
N ARG A 144 8.32 -16.04 0.13
CA ARG A 144 7.13 -16.44 -0.65
C ARG A 144 5.86 -15.73 -0.18
N GLU A 145 5.71 -15.51 1.13
CA GLU A 145 4.58 -14.76 1.67
C GLU A 145 4.63 -13.27 1.31
N LEU A 146 5.83 -12.67 1.21
CA LEU A 146 6.02 -11.26 0.84
C LEU A 146 5.92 -11.00 -0.66
N ALA A 147 6.16 -12.00 -1.51
CA ALA A 147 6.18 -11.84 -2.98
C ALA A 147 4.96 -11.07 -3.56
N PRO A 148 3.70 -11.33 -3.14
CA PRO A 148 2.56 -10.56 -3.63
C PRO A 148 2.61 -9.07 -3.27
N ASP A 149 3.14 -8.74 -2.10
CA ASP A 149 3.27 -7.35 -1.64
C ASP A 149 4.42 -6.65 -2.37
N VAL A 150 5.58 -7.31 -2.49
CA VAL A 150 6.74 -6.80 -3.25
C VAL A 150 6.34 -6.51 -4.69
N TYR A 151 5.66 -7.43 -5.36
CA TYR A 151 5.18 -7.25 -6.73
C TYR A 151 4.26 -6.05 -6.89
N LYS A 152 3.29 -5.88 -5.99
CA LYS A 152 2.37 -4.73 -6.04
C LYS A 152 3.12 -3.41 -5.91
N ILE A 153 4.17 -3.38 -5.10
CA ILE A 153 5.02 -2.20 -4.91
C ILE A 153 5.89 -2.00 -6.16
N GLU A 154 6.52 -3.05 -6.68
CA GLU A 154 7.30 -3.00 -7.92
C GLU A 154 6.46 -2.41 -9.07
N GLN A 155 5.23 -2.90 -9.28
CA GLN A 155 4.36 -2.37 -10.34
C GLN A 155 4.01 -0.90 -10.15
N GLN A 156 3.91 -0.43 -8.90
CA GLN A 156 3.65 0.97 -8.57
C GLN A 156 4.88 1.87 -8.79
N TYR A 157 6.10 1.34 -8.64
CA TYR A 157 7.35 2.12 -8.63
C TYR A 157 8.32 1.80 -9.77
N LYS A 158 8.01 0.88 -10.69
CA LYS A 158 8.89 0.44 -11.80
C LYS A 158 9.55 1.55 -12.63
N ASP A 159 8.87 2.68 -12.78
CA ASP A 159 9.39 3.82 -13.54
C ASP A 159 10.42 4.65 -12.75
N LYS A 160 10.46 4.48 -11.43
CA LYS A 160 11.22 5.31 -10.48
C LYS A 160 12.29 4.54 -9.70
N VAL A 161 12.06 3.26 -9.42
CA VAL A 161 12.90 2.42 -8.56
C VAL A 161 13.07 1.06 -9.22
N ASN A 162 14.30 0.55 -9.27
CA ASN A 162 14.55 -0.82 -9.71
C ASN A 162 14.27 -1.81 -8.58
N PHE A 163 13.82 -3.01 -8.94
CA PHE A 163 13.67 -4.13 -8.02
C PHE A 163 14.54 -5.28 -8.55
N VAL A 164 15.46 -5.74 -7.72
CA VAL A 164 16.39 -6.82 -8.01
C VAL A 164 16.21 -7.90 -6.96
N MET A 165 16.30 -9.17 -7.37
CA MET A 165 16.25 -10.30 -6.46
C MET A 165 17.50 -11.16 -6.62
N LEU A 166 18.21 -11.41 -5.52
CA LEU A 166 19.43 -12.20 -5.49
C LEU A 166 19.19 -13.46 -4.65
N ASN A 167 19.33 -14.63 -5.28
CA ASN A 167 19.19 -15.90 -4.57
C ASN A 167 20.48 -16.20 -3.81
N VAL A 168 20.38 -16.35 -2.48
CA VAL A 168 21.53 -16.60 -1.60
C VAL A 168 22.20 -17.97 -1.82
N ASP A 169 21.49 -18.92 -2.44
CA ASP A 169 22.05 -20.24 -2.79
C ASP A 169 22.87 -20.20 -4.10
N ASN A 170 22.89 -19.06 -4.80
CA ASN A 170 23.64 -18.88 -6.04
C ASN A 170 25.03 -18.30 -5.75
N THR A 171 26.07 -19.11 -5.98
CA THR A 171 27.48 -18.74 -5.74
C THR A 171 27.97 -17.54 -6.53
N LYS A 172 27.24 -17.11 -7.59
CA LYS A 172 27.53 -15.87 -8.30
C LYS A 172 27.52 -14.65 -7.37
N TRP A 173 26.70 -14.67 -6.33
CA TRP A 173 26.42 -13.51 -5.48
C TRP A 173 27.20 -13.52 -4.16
N GLU A 174 28.20 -14.38 -3.99
CA GLU A 174 28.99 -14.48 -2.75
C GLU A 174 29.59 -13.13 -2.33
N GLN A 175 30.12 -12.35 -3.29
CA GLN A 175 30.69 -11.05 -3.02
C GLN A 175 29.63 -10.05 -2.53
N GLU A 176 28.46 -10.01 -3.16
CA GLU A 176 27.36 -9.13 -2.76
C GLU A 176 26.79 -9.54 -1.40
N LEU A 177 26.67 -10.83 -1.10
CA LEU A 177 26.24 -11.32 0.21
C LEU A 177 27.16 -10.80 1.32
N ASP A 178 28.47 -10.81 1.08
CA ASP A 178 29.47 -10.28 2.02
C ASP A 178 29.41 -8.74 2.10
N GLU A 179 29.32 -8.05 0.96
CA GLU A 179 29.29 -6.57 0.88
C GLU A 179 28.07 -5.98 1.61
N PHE A 180 26.89 -6.59 1.43
CA PHE A 180 25.65 -6.17 2.09
C PHE A 180 25.47 -6.76 3.49
N GLY A 181 26.41 -7.60 3.97
CA GLY A 181 26.33 -8.23 5.28
C GLY A 181 25.05 -9.05 5.45
N VAL A 182 24.77 -9.94 4.49
CA VAL A 182 23.55 -10.75 4.45
C VAL A 182 23.65 -11.91 5.43
N GLU A 183 23.20 -11.68 6.66
CA GLU A 183 23.21 -12.67 7.75
C GLU A 183 21.89 -13.46 7.89
N GLY A 184 20.88 -13.11 7.10
CA GLY A 184 19.56 -13.76 7.12
C GLY A 184 18.64 -13.24 6.03
N ILE A 185 17.58 -14.00 5.72
CA ILE A 185 16.63 -13.71 4.64
C ILE A 185 15.17 -13.63 5.15
N PRO A 186 14.29 -12.86 4.49
CA PRO A 186 14.61 -11.91 3.40
C PRO A 186 15.46 -10.75 3.90
N HIS A 187 16.36 -10.25 3.06
CA HIS A 187 17.16 -9.04 3.34
C HIS A 187 16.86 -8.02 2.26
N PHE A 188 16.39 -6.83 2.64
CA PHE A 188 16.15 -5.72 1.73
C PHE A 188 17.24 -4.66 1.89
N ALA A 189 18.07 -4.45 0.88
CA ALA A 189 19.01 -3.34 0.81
C ALA A 189 18.44 -2.22 -0.09
N PHE A 190 18.54 -0.97 0.36
CA PHE A 190 18.03 0.21 -0.33
C PHE A 190 19.20 1.03 -0.87
N LEU A 191 19.39 1.02 -2.19
CA LEU A 191 20.52 1.67 -2.85
C LEU A 191 20.10 2.97 -3.51
N ASP A 192 20.90 4.02 -3.31
CA ASP A 192 20.75 5.28 -4.04
C ASP A 192 21.05 5.11 -5.54
N ARG A 193 21.01 6.21 -6.30
CA ARG A 193 21.26 6.21 -7.75
C ARG A 193 22.72 5.92 -8.12
N GLN A 194 23.61 6.02 -7.15
CA GLN A 194 25.05 5.78 -7.28
C GLN A 194 25.43 4.36 -6.84
N GLY A 195 24.46 3.58 -6.35
CA GLY A 195 24.67 2.23 -5.83
C GLY A 195 25.11 2.20 -4.36
N ASN A 196 25.08 3.33 -3.64
CA ASN A 196 25.41 3.34 -2.21
C ASN A 196 24.23 2.86 -1.38
N GLU A 197 24.49 2.03 -0.38
CA GLU A 197 23.47 1.54 0.53
C GLU A 197 23.06 2.60 1.57
N GLU A 198 21.82 3.07 1.47
CA GLU A 198 21.22 4.08 2.37
C GLU A 198 20.60 3.44 3.63
N GLY A 199 20.45 2.12 3.63
CA GLY A 199 19.88 1.34 4.73
C GLY A 199 19.48 -0.06 4.28
N ASN A 200 19.26 -0.93 5.26
CA ASN A 200 18.67 -2.24 4.99
C ASN A 200 17.72 -2.74 6.09
N VAL A 201 16.99 -3.80 5.78
CA VAL A 201 16.07 -4.52 6.68
C VAL A 201 16.31 -6.01 6.56
N VAL A 202 16.41 -6.70 7.69
CA VAL A 202 16.50 -8.17 7.74
C VAL A 202 15.22 -8.74 8.34
N GLY A 203 14.66 -9.74 7.68
CA GLY A 203 13.45 -10.44 8.09
C GLY A 203 12.15 -9.86 7.55
N ARG A 204 11.01 -10.32 8.10
CA ARG A 204 9.68 -9.93 7.62
C ARG A 204 9.45 -8.43 7.78
N LEU A 205 9.12 -7.75 6.67
CA LEU A 205 8.77 -6.33 6.63
C LEU A 205 7.30 -6.14 6.22
N PRO A 206 6.44 -5.55 7.06
CA PRO A 206 5.07 -5.23 6.68
C PRO A 206 5.01 -4.33 5.45
N ARG A 207 4.04 -4.56 4.55
CA ARG A 207 3.84 -3.82 3.30
C ARG A 207 3.92 -2.31 3.46
N GLN A 208 3.30 -1.75 4.50
CA GLN A 208 3.27 -0.30 4.73
C GLN A 208 4.68 0.27 4.89
N TYR A 209 5.53 -0.41 5.66
CA TYR A 209 6.90 0.03 5.89
C TYR A 209 7.77 -0.13 4.64
N LEU A 210 7.56 -1.20 3.86
CA LEU A 210 8.23 -1.34 2.57
C LEU A 210 7.84 -0.20 1.61
N VAL A 211 6.55 0.16 1.52
CA VAL A 211 6.08 1.30 0.72
C VAL A 211 6.72 2.61 1.17
N GLU A 212 6.80 2.87 2.47
CA GLU A 212 7.41 4.08 3.01
C GLU A 212 8.91 4.15 2.72
N ASN A 213 9.61 3.01 2.82
CA ASN A 213 11.02 2.92 2.45
C ASN A 213 11.24 3.16 0.96
N VAL A 214 10.47 2.50 0.08
CA VAL A 214 10.56 2.70 -1.38
C VAL A 214 10.19 4.13 -1.77
N ASN A 215 9.20 4.75 -1.11
CA ASN A 215 8.84 6.14 -1.35
C ASN A 215 9.97 7.10 -0.93
N ALA A 216 10.58 6.89 0.23
CA ALA A 216 11.74 7.66 0.67
C ALA A 216 12.91 7.53 -0.31
N LEU A 217 13.16 6.31 -0.78
CA LEU A 217 14.20 6.01 -1.75
C LEU A 217 13.94 6.68 -3.11
N ALA A 218 12.71 6.58 -3.63
CA ALA A 218 12.29 7.26 -4.86
C ALA A 218 12.42 8.79 -4.78
N ALA A 219 12.25 9.35 -3.57
CA ALA A 219 12.44 10.77 -3.29
C ALA A 219 13.90 11.18 -3.11
N GLY A 220 14.86 10.24 -3.10
CA GLY A 220 16.29 10.51 -2.94
C GLY A 220 16.68 10.95 -1.52
N LYS A 221 15.99 10.44 -0.49
CA LYS A 221 16.35 10.72 0.91
C LYS A 221 17.50 9.81 1.33
N GLN A 222 18.49 10.37 2.03
CA GLN A 222 19.63 9.63 2.65
C GLN A 222 19.25 8.80 3.89
N SER A 223 17.98 8.83 4.30
CA SER A 223 17.52 8.09 5.48
C SER A 223 16.22 7.40 5.14
N ILE A 224 16.24 6.08 5.30
CA ILE A 224 15.13 5.18 5.01
C ILE A 224 14.38 4.89 6.33
N PRO A 225 13.11 5.32 6.49
CA PRO A 225 12.44 5.41 7.80
C PRO A 225 12.36 4.12 8.62
N HIS A 226 12.24 2.96 7.97
CA HIS A 226 12.12 1.65 8.64
C HIS A 226 13.29 0.74 8.36
N ALA A 227 14.42 1.28 7.93
CA ALA A 227 15.65 0.53 7.72
C ALA A 227 16.66 0.84 8.84
N ARG A 228 17.49 -0.14 9.18
CA ARG A 228 18.69 0.16 9.97
C ARG A 228 19.63 0.99 9.09
N ALA A 229 20.11 2.11 9.63
CA ALA A 229 21.20 2.83 9.01
C ALA A 229 22.42 1.91 8.97
N VAL A 230 23.07 1.82 7.82
CA VAL A 230 24.33 1.11 7.69
C VAL A 230 25.37 1.91 8.49
N GLY A 231 25.76 1.38 9.66
CA GLY A 231 26.76 2.02 10.50
C GLY A 231 28.10 2.14 9.75
N GLN A 232 28.88 3.18 10.03
CA GLN A 232 30.19 3.44 9.39
C GLN A 232 31.28 2.39 9.63
N TYR A 233 30.95 1.21 10.14
CA TYR A 233 31.89 0.12 10.34
C TYR A 233 32.29 -0.45 8.97
N SER A 234 33.54 -0.19 8.58
CA SER A 234 34.20 -0.48 7.29
C SER A 234 34.02 0.62 6.22
N SER A 235 34.95 1.58 6.22
CA SER A 235 35.23 2.63 5.21
C SER A 235 34.29 2.77 4.01
N ALA A 236 33.83 3.99 3.73
CA ALA A 236 33.03 4.35 2.54
C ALA A 236 33.61 3.84 1.20
N GLU A 237 34.93 3.67 1.10
CA GLU A 237 35.62 3.07 -0.06
C GLU A 237 35.30 1.59 -0.31
N ALA A 238 34.91 0.85 0.74
CA ALA A 238 34.56 -0.57 0.68
C ALA A 238 33.06 -0.83 0.38
N ARG A 239 32.25 0.24 0.30
CA ARG A 239 30.79 0.17 0.08
C ARG A 239 30.33 0.78 -1.23
N LYS A 240 31.30 1.16 -2.08
CA LYS A 240 30.96 1.44 -3.46
C LYS A 240 30.79 0.08 -4.11
N VAL A 241 29.54 -0.34 -4.29
CA VAL A 241 29.20 -1.50 -5.10
C VAL A 241 30.03 -1.40 -6.37
N HIS A 242 30.98 -2.32 -6.52
CA HIS A 242 31.91 -2.25 -7.62
C HIS A 242 31.07 -2.33 -8.90
N GLN A 243 31.04 -1.24 -9.67
CA GLN A 243 30.40 -1.29 -10.97
C GLN A 243 31.12 -2.37 -11.77
N VAL A 244 30.36 -3.38 -12.20
CA VAL A 244 30.88 -4.50 -12.98
C VAL A 244 31.54 -3.94 -14.23
N THR A 245 32.85 -3.75 -14.18
CA THR A 245 33.67 -3.40 -15.33
C THR A 245 33.93 -4.66 -16.13
N ASP A 246 33.24 -4.76 -17.26
CA ASP A 246 33.51 -5.63 -18.41
C ASP A 246 33.42 -7.17 -18.19
N PRO A 247 32.42 -7.86 -18.76
CA PRO A 247 32.22 -9.32 -18.59
C PRO A 247 33.26 -10.23 -19.29
N LEU A 248 34.38 -9.68 -19.77
CA LEU A 248 35.42 -10.39 -20.54
C LEU A 248 36.78 -10.46 -19.84
N SER A 249 36.89 -10.06 -18.57
CA SER A 249 38.20 -9.87 -17.91
C SER A 249 38.74 -11.06 -17.10
N HIS A 250 38.13 -12.25 -17.17
CA HIS A 250 38.65 -13.45 -16.49
C HIS A 250 39.36 -14.35 -17.52
N GLY A 251 40.67 -14.15 -17.63
CA GLY A 251 41.61 -15.06 -18.31
C GLY A 251 42.33 -15.95 -17.32
#